data_AF-A0A3D2P7F5-F1
#
_entry.id   AF-A0A3D2P7F5-F1
#
_cell.length_a   1.000
_cell.length_b   1.000
_cell.length_c   1.000
_cell.angle_alpha   90.00
_cell.angle_beta   90.00
_cell.angle_gamma   90.00
#
_symmetry.space_group_name_H-M   'P 1'
#
loop_
_entity.id
_entity.type
_entity.pdbx_description
1 polymer ?
#
loop_
_entity_poly.entity_id
_entity_poly.type
_entity_poly.pdbx_seq_one_letter_code
_entity_poly.pdbx_strand_id
1 'polypeptide(L)'
;NNKSLVFHLKLTGQLIYGTPDKKSRIIFCFDNGKCLNFLDQRRFAELRLTNEWNKEKGIIDMGPEPFDKSFNLEKFRCMLGSKKTKIKPLLMDQNFLAGVGNIYAQEVLFRVGIHPERPVNKLRTQEVENLYSAIKGVLLEAIKYRGSSVDAYVDTQGKKGGMEQRLKVYGRAGQSCQNCGTLLKEMKLAGRGTTYCPKCQK
;
A
#
# COMPACT_ATOMS: atom_id res chain seq x y z
N ASN A 1 -18.04 4.83 -26.68
CA ASN A 1 -18.67 5.80 -25.74
C ASN A 1 -17.70 6.60 -24.88
N ASN A 2 -16.37 6.40 -24.90
CA ASN A 2 -15.38 7.17 -24.10
C ASN A 2 -15.74 7.35 -22.61
N LYS A 3 -16.41 6.36 -22.01
CA LYS A 3 -16.67 6.33 -20.57
C LYS A 3 -15.72 5.38 -19.89
N SER A 4 -15.37 5.68 -18.65
CA SER A 4 -14.50 4.90 -17.78
C SER A 4 -15.25 4.51 -16.51
N LEU A 5 -15.02 3.29 -16.04
CA LEU A 5 -15.44 2.85 -14.71
C LEU A 5 -14.24 2.93 -13.76
N VAL A 6 -14.38 3.72 -12.70
CA VAL A 6 -13.35 3.91 -11.68
C VAL A 6 -13.78 3.19 -10.42
N PHE A 7 -12.95 2.25 -9.98
CA PHE A 7 -13.16 1.48 -8.75
C PHE A 7 -12.17 1.92 -7.68
N HIS A 8 -12.67 2.30 -6.51
CA HIS A 8 -11.85 2.50 -5.32
C HIS A 8 -12.15 1.38 -4.33
N LEU A 9 -11.26 0.40 -4.18
CA LEU A 9 -11.52 -0.82 -3.40
C LEU A 9 -11.51 -0.62 -1.87
N LYS A 10 -10.86 0.44 -1.37
CA LYS A 10 -10.76 0.78 0.06
C LYS A 10 -10.24 -0.43 0.87
N LEU A 11 -11.03 -0.96 1.80
CA LEU A 11 -10.58 -1.95 2.79
C LEU A 11 -10.93 -3.38 2.37
N THR A 12 -12.15 -3.62 1.89
CA THR A 12 -12.67 -4.98 1.60
C THR A 12 -13.21 -5.12 0.19
N GLY A 13 -13.04 -4.10 -0.67
CA GLY A 13 -13.40 -4.17 -2.07
C GLY A 13 -12.53 -5.18 -2.81
N GLN A 14 -13.16 -6.02 -3.63
CA GLN A 14 -12.51 -7.03 -4.45
C GLN A 14 -13.15 -7.03 -5.84
N LEU A 15 -12.34 -7.29 -6.86
CA LEU A 15 -12.78 -7.51 -8.22
C LEU A 15 -12.36 -8.91 -8.63
N ILE A 16 -13.31 -9.84 -8.75
CA ILE A 16 -13.03 -11.25 -9.04
C ILE A 16 -13.63 -11.62 -10.39
N TYR A 17 -12.79 -12.05 -11.32
CA TYR A 17 -13.19 -12.54 -12.63
C TYR A 17 -13.54 -14.03 -12.57
N GLY A 18 -14.73 -14.41 -13.02
CA GLY A 18 -15.18 -15.80 -12.96
C GLY A 18 -16.63 -15.99 -13.36
N THR A 19 -17.34 -16.89 -12.69
CA THR A 19 -18.80 -17.07 -12.80
C THR A 19 -19.52 -16.05 -11.91
N PRO A 20 -20.81 -15.75 -12.16
CA PRO A 20 -21.59 -14.88 -11.28
C PRO A 20 -21.53 -15.35 -9.81
N ASP A 21 -21.17 -14.46 -8.90
CA ASP A 21 -21.19 -14.70 -7.45
C ASP A 21 -22.33 -13.90 -6.81
N LYS A 22 -23.26 -14.60 -6.15
CA LYS A 22 -24.42 -14.02 -5.45
C LYS A 22 -24.02 -13.11 -4.26
N LYS A 23 -22.78 -13.22 -3.77
CA LYS A 23 -22.25 -12.34 -2.71
C LYS A 23 -21.80 -10.98 -3.25
N SER A 24 -21.70 -10.83 -4.56
CA SER A 24 -21.29 -9.58 -5.21
C SER A 24 -22.28 -8.47 -4.91
N ARG A 25 -21.76 -7.25 -4.75
CA ARG A 25 -22.57 -6.04 -4.73
C ARG A 25 -23.02 -5.67 -6.14
N ILE A 26 -22.13 -5.84 -7.12
CA ILE A 26 -22.38 -5.58 -8.53
C ILE A 26 -21.71 -6.70 -9.34
N ILE A 27 -22.40 -7.18 -10.37
CA ILE A 27 -21.89 -8.18 -11.31
C ILE A 27 -21.89 -7.55 -12.70
N PHE A 28 -20.72 -7.51 -13.34
CA PHE A 28 -20.61 -7.11 -14.75
C PHE A 28 -20.44 -8.37 -15.60
N CYS A 29 -21.46 -8.71 -16.39
CA CYS A 29 -21.42 -9.87 -17.27
C CYS A 29 -20.76 -9.50 -18.61
N PHE A 30 -19.88 -10.37 -19.09
CA PHE A 30 -19.27 -10.28 -20.41
C PHE A 30 -19.96 -11.24 -21.39
N ASP A 31 -19.79 -10.99 -22.68
CA ASP A 31 -20.32 -11.79 -23.80
C ASP A 31 -19.81 -13.23 -23.81
N ASN A 32 -18.62 -13.47 -23.26
CA ASN A 32 -18.04 -14.81 -23.12
C ASN A 32 -18.61 -15.64 -21.95
N GLY A 33 -19.69 -15.18 -21.31
CA GLY A 33 -20.35 -15.85 -20.20
C GLY A 33 -19.62 -15.77 -18.86
N LYS A 34 -18.49 -15.04 -18.78
CA LYS A 34 -17.81 -14.73 -17.51
C LYS A 34 -18.29 -13.40 -16.95
N CYS A 35 -17.94 -13.14 -15.70
CA CYS A 35 -18.34 -11.95 -14.96
C CYS A 35 -17.18 -11.34 -14.19
N LEU A 36 -17.19 -10.02 -14.05
CA LEU A 36 -16.44 -9.30 -13.03
C LEU A 36 -17.34 -9.08 -11.81
N ASN A 37 -17.07 -9.84 -10.76
CA ASN A 37 -17.77 -9.77 -9.49
C ASN A 37 -17.13 -8.69 -8.62
N PHE A 38 -17.88 -7.63 -8.31
CA PHE A 38 -17.45 -6.60 -7.36
C PHE A 38 -18.01 -6.92 -5.98
N LEU A 39 -17.15 -7.39 -5.07
CA LEU A 39 -17.50 -7.69 -3.69
C LEU A 39 -17.02 -6.56 -2.79
N ASP A 40 -17.80 -6.24 -1.77
CA ASP A 40 -17.34 -5.38 -0.68
C ASP A 40 -18.16 -5.66 0.58
N GLN A 41 -17.51 -6.27 1.57
CA GLN A 41 -18.16 -6.66 2.82
C GLN A 41 -18.56 -5.44 3.65
N ARG A 42 -17.66 -4.46 3.77
CA ARG A 42 -17.84 -3.28 4.64
C ARG A 42 -18.54 -2.10 3.96
N ARG A 43 -18.82 -2.19 2.65
CA ARG A 43 -19.54 -1.16 1.87
C ARG A 43 -18.86 0.21 1.91
N PHE A 44 -17.54 0.23 1.86
CA PHE A 44 -16.74 1.45 1.75
C PHE A 44 -16.25 1.68 0.33
N ALA A 45 -16.13 0.63 -0.49
CA ALA A 45 -15.62 0.72 -1.83
C ALA A 45 -16.56 1.56 -2.72
N GLU A 46 -15.97 2.30 -3.65
CA GLU A 46 -16.68 3.21 -4.55
C GLU A 46 -16.58 2.68 -5.99
N LEU A 47 -17.66 2.85 -6.74
CA LEU A 47 -17.70 2.66 -8.19
C LEU A 47 -18.27 3.94 -8.82
N ARG A 48 -17.54 4.49 -9.79
CA ARG A 48 -17.93 5.73 -10.49
C ARG A 48 -17.87 5.52 -12.00
N LEU A 49 -18.88 6.00 -12.72
CA LEU A 49 -18.88 6.07 -14.18
C LEU A 49 -18.59 7.51 -14.58
N THR A 50 -17.54 7.72 -15.36
CA THR A 50 -17.05 9.07 -15.70
C THR A 50 -16.61 9.14 -17.16
N ASN A 51 -16.57 10.35 -17.71
CA ASN A 51 -16.03 10.57 -19.05
C ASN A 51 -14.50 10.79 -19.02
N GLU A 52 -13.97 11.27 -17.89
CA GLU A 52 -12.55 11.64 -17.73
C GLU A 52 -12.01 11.12 -16.38
N TRP A 53 -11.58 9.87 -16.35
CA TRP A 53 -11.16 9.20 -15.11
C TRP A 53 -9.97 9.89 -14.39
N ASN A 54 -9.10 10.55 -15.16
CA ASN A 54 -7.92 11.24 -14.65
C ASN A 54 -8.25 12.54 -13.89
N LYS A 55 -9.46 13.07 -14.04
CA LYS A 55 -9.93 14.27 -13.30
C LYS A 55 -10.67 13.92 -12.02
N GLU A 56 -10.92 12.64 -11.76
CA GLU A 56 -11.65 12.21 -10.57
C GLU A 56 -10.88 12.56 -9.29
N LYS A 57 -11.62 13.03 -8.28
CA LYS A 57 -11.05 13.31 -6.96
C LYS A 57 -10.36 12.06 -6.39
N GLY A 58 -9.15 12.26 -5.88
CA GLY A 58 -8.27 11.20 -5.39
C GLY A 58 -7.42 10.51 -6.46
N ILE A 59 -7.69 10.74 -7.76
CA ILE A 59 -6.79 10.37 -8.86
C ILE A 59 -5.99 11.59 -9.29
N ILE A 60 -6.65 12.73 -9.50
CA ILE A 60 -6.00 13.98 -9.94
C ILE A 60 -4.96 14.49 -8.92
N ASP A 61 -5.22 14.29 -7.62
CA ASP A 61 -4.36 14.74 -6.53
C ASP A 61 -3.27 13.72 -6.17
N MET A 62 -3.24 12.58 -6.86
CA MET A 62 -2.36 11.46 -6.50
C MET A 62 -0.89 11.82 -6.76
N GLY A 63 -0.04 11.45 -5.80
CA GLY A 63 1.40 11.55 -5.94
C GLY A 63 1.94 10.65 -7.06
N PRO A 64 3.24 10.74 -7.37
CA PRO A 64 3.85 9.89 -8.39
C PRO A 64 3.69 8.40 -8.06
N GLU A 65 3.63 7.58 -9.11
CA GLU A 65 3.63 6.12 -9.00
C GLU A 65 5.08 5.61 -8.79
N PRO A 66 5.35 4.71 -7.83
CA PRO A 66 6.71 4.27 -7.48
C PRO A 66 7.56 3.64 -8.61
N PHE A 67 6.94 3.07 -9.63
CA PHE A 67 7.58 2.43 -10.79
C PHE A 67 7.57 3.31 -12.05
N ASP A 68 6.88 4.44 -12.03
CA ASP A 68 6.92 5.42 -13.11
C ASP A 68 8.36 5.92 -13.35
N LYS A 69 8.72 6.10 -14.63
CA LYS A 69 10.07 6.54 -15.02
C LYS A 69 10.41 7.94 -14.50
N SER A 70 9.41 8.80 -14.32
CA SER A 70 9.59 10.13 -13.76
C SER A 70 9.86 10.11 -12.25
N PHE A 71 9.50 9.02 -11.56
CA PHE A 71 9.80 8.85 -10.13
C PHE A 71 11.19 8.23 -9.93
N ASN A 72 12.19 9.11 -9.94
CA ASN A 72 13.58 8.78 -9.66
C ASN A 72 14.03 9.29 -8.28
N LEU A 73 15.24 8.89 -7.88
CA LEU A 73 15.82 9.24 -6.58
C LEU A 73 15.93 10.75 -6.36
N GLU A 74 16.33 11.53 -7.37
CA GLU A 74 16.45 12.98 -7.27
C GLU A 74 15.08 13.64 -7.01
N LYS A 75 14.05 13.23 -7.77
CA LYS A 75 12.68 13.68 -7.53
C LYS A 75 12.22 13.33 -6.12
N PHE A 76 12.50 12.11 -5.65
CA PHE A 76 12.16 11.69 -4.30
C PHE A 76 12.86 12.53 -3.22
N ARG A 77 14.16 12.83 -3.39
CA ARG A 77 14.92 13.72 -2.50
C ARG A 77 14.30 15.12 -2.45
N CYS A 78 13.99 15.71 -3.61
CA CYS A 78 13.34 17.02 -3.70
C CYS A 78 11.98 17.03 -2.99
N MET A 79 11.17 15.98 -3.19
CA MET A 79 9.86 15.85 -2.53
C MET A 79 9.97 15.79 -1.00
N LEU A 80 11.00 15.11 -0.47
CA LEU A 80 11.26 15.01 0.97
C LEU A 80 11.82 16.29 1.58
N GLY A 81 12.67 17.03 0.86
CA GLY A 81 13.42 18.18 1.39
C GLY A 81 12.57 19.30 1.99
N SER A 82 11.30 19.41 1.57
CA SER A 82 10.34 20.39 2.10
C SER A 82 9.57 19.93 3.34
N LYS A 83 9.70 18.66 3.75
CA LYS A 83 8.81 18.03 4.72
C LYS A 83 9.45 17.93 6.11
N LYS A 84 8.68 18.32 7.12
CA LYS A 84 9.03 18.16 8.56
C LYS A 84 8.17 17.12 9.27
N THR A 85 7.29 16.45 8.54
CA THR A 85 6.39 15.41 9.06
C THR A 85 7.16 14.15 9.44
N LYS A 86 6.52 13.28 10.23
CA LYS A 86 7.02 11.94 10.54
C LYS A 86 7.02 11.09 9.25
N ILE A 87 8.04 10.27 9.06
CA ILE A 87 8.25 9.53 7.82
C ILE A 87 7.11 8.55 7.49
N LYS A 88 6.61 7.79 8.48
CA LYS A 88 5.58 6.78 8.22
C LYS A 88 4.26 7.37 7.73
N PRO A 89 3.69 8.40 8.39
CA PRO A 89 2.52 9.10 7.85
C PRO A 89 2.73 9.67 6.45
N LEU A 90 3.91 10.24 6.17
CA LEU A 90 4.20 10.80 4.85
C LEU A 90 4.21 9.72 3.76
N LEU A 91 4.81 8.56 4.02
CA LEU A 91 4.79 7.45 3.06
C LEU A 91 3.38 6.91 2.80
N MET A 92 2.44 7.11 3.71
CA MET A 92 1.05 6.68 3.53
C MET A 92 0.16 7.72 2.85
N ASP A 93 0.64 8.96 2.71
CA ASP A 93 -0.07 10.04 2.06
C ASP A 93 -0.10 9.80 0.55
N GLN A 94 -1.27 9.48 0.01
CA GLN A 94 -1.45 9.18 -1.40
C GLN A 94 -1.20 10.39 -2.31
N ASN A 95 -1.24 11.61 -1.78
CA ASN A 95 -0.88 12.82 -2.53
C ASN A 95 0.64 13.03 -2.56
N PHE A 96 1.36 12.44 -1.61
CA PHE A 96 2.82 12.44 -1.62
C PHE A 96 3.38 11.30 -2.46
N LEU A 97 2.91 10.06 -2.27
CA LEU A 97 3.37 8.88 -2.99
C LEU A 97 2.23 7.88 -3.13
N ALA A 98 1.92 7.50 -4.36
CA ALA A 98 0.82 6.58 -4.63
C ALA A 98 1.15 5.15 -4.18
N GLY A 99 0.13 4.41 -3.71
CA GLY A 99 0.18 2.96 -3.58
C GLY A 99 0.87 2.42 -2.32
N VAL A 100 1.54 3.25 -1.53
CA VAL A 100 2.15 2.83 -0.27
C VAL A 100 1.12 2.92 0.87
N GLY A 101 0.63 1.75 1.30
CA GLY A 101 -0.31 1.63 2.41
C GLY A 101 0.35 1.32 3.77
N ASN A 102 -0.48 1.06 4.80
CA ASN A 102 -0.02 0.85 6.17
C ASN A 102 0.95 -0.34 6.33
N ILE A 103 0.72 -1.43 5.60
CA ILE A 103 1.55 -2.64 5.63
C ILE A 103 2.94 -2.31 5.07
N TYR A 104 2.99 -1.88 3.81
CA TYR A 104 4.26 -1.70 3.12
C TYR A 104 5.07 -0.52 3.68
N ALA A 105 4.43 0.53 4.22
CA ALA A 105 5.15 1.59 4.93
C ALA A 105 5.95 1.04 6.14
N GLN A 106 5.37 0.11 6.90
CA GLN A 106 6.05 -0.51 8.05
C GLN A 106 7.20 -1.42 7.61
N GLU A 107 6.95 -2.26 6.61
CA GLU A 107 7.95 -3.20 6.07
C GLU A 107 9.14 -2.47 5.43
N VAL A 108 8.88 -1.39 4.69
CA VAL A 108 9.91 -0.53 4.12
C VAL A 108 10.78 0.07 5.21
N LEU A 109 10.17 0.70 6.23
CA LEU A 109 10.90 1.37 7.30
C LEU A 109 11.70 0.38 8.16
N PHE A 110 11.17 -0.81 8.38
CA PHE A 110 11.91 -1.89 9.04
C PHE A 110 13.11 -2.34 8.21
N ARG A 111 12.93 -2.54 6.89
CA ARG A 111 14.01 -2.95 5.97
C ARG A 111 15.20 -2.01 6.00
N VAL A 112 14.97 -0.70 6.16
CA VAL A 112 16.03 0.32 6.19
C VAL A 112 16.40 0.80 7.60
N GLY A 113 15.82 0.22 8.64
CA GLY A 113 16.15 0.56 10.03
C GLY A 113 15.77 1.98 10.45
N ILE A 114 14.73 2.58 9.86
CA ILE A 114 14.26 3.93 10.21
C ILE A 114 13.08 3.83 11.18
N HIS A 115 13.12 4.59 12.27
CA HIS A 115 12.00 4.65 13.22
C HIS A 115 10.76 5.31 12.56
N PRO A 116 9.54 4.75 12.70
CA PRO A 116 8.37 5.29 11.99
C PRO A 116 7.99 6.73 12.33
N GLU A 117 8.34 7.18 13.53
CA GLU A 117 8.11 8.56 13.98
C GLU A 117 9.23 9.54 13.62
N ARG A 118 10.32 9.06 12.99
CA ARG A 118 11.46 9.89 12.70
C ARG A 118 11.05 11.01 11.72
N PRO A 119 11.35 12.28 12.03
CA PRO A 119 11.07 13.39 11.13
C PRO A 119 11.86 13.24 9.82
N VAL A 120 11.21 13.54 8.70
CA VAL A 120 11.79 13.43 7.35
C VAL A 120 13.06 14.28 7.22
N ASN A 121 13.03 15.50 7.74
CA ASN A 121 14.18 16.43 7.75
C ASN A 121 15.35 15.98 8.65
N LYS A 122 15.23 14.85 9.35
CA LYS A 122 16.31 14.22 10.13
C LYS A 122 16.88 12.97 9.44
N LEU A 123 16.42 12.63 8.24
CA LEU A 123 17.00 11.55 7.44
C LEU A 123 18.28 12.02 6.76
N ARG A 124 19.33 11.20 6.82
CA ARG A 124 20.58 11.44 6.08
C ARG A 124 20.39 11.05 4.62
N THR A 125 21.22 11.60 3.74
CA THR A 125 21.18 11.32 2.29
C THR A 125 21.17 9.81 1.99
N GLN A 126 22.03 9.04 2.65
CA GLN A 126 22.08 7.57 2.47
C GLN A 126 20.80 6.88 2.93
N GLU A 127 20.15 7.36 3.99
CA GLU A 127 18.89 6.80 4.46
C GLU A 127 17.76 7.07 3.47
N VAL A 128 17.77 8.22 2.81
CA VAL A 128 16.82 8.55 1.73
C VAL A 128 17.01 7.65 0.52
N GLU A 129 18.25 7.38 0.11
CA GLU A 129 18.57 6.45 -0.98
C GLU A 129 18.11 5.01 -0.68
N ASN A 130 18.42 4.55 0.52
CA ASN A 130 18.02 3.22 0.98
C ASN A 130 16.49 3.14 1.05
N LEU A 131 15.83 4.19 1.51
CA LEU A 131 14.38 4.27 1.59
C LEU A 131 13.74 4.19 0.19
N TYR A 132 14.21 4.98 -0.77
CA TYR A 132 13.73 4.93 -2.16
C TYR A 132 13.83 3.52 -2.75
N SER A 133 15.00 2.89 -2.59
CA SER A 133 15.25 1.53 -3.08
C SER A 133 14.37 0.49 -2.37
N ALA A 134 14.19 0.64 -1.05
CA ALA A 134 13.36 -0.26 -0.24
C ALA A 134 11.87 -0.16 -0.60
N ILE A 135 11.35 1.02 -0.89
CA ILE A 135 9.96 1.20 -1.36
C ILE A 135 9.72 0.36 -2.60
N LYS A 136 10.55 0.53 -3.63
CA LYS A 136 10.41 -0.21 -4.89
C LYS A 136 10.61 -1.71 -4.68
N GLY A 137 11.60 -2.11 -3.88
CA GLY A 137 11.88 -3.51 -3.57
C GLY A 137 10.73 -4.22 -2.85
N VAL A 138 10.18 -3.62 -1.78
CA VAL A 138 9.04 -4.20 -1.04
C VAL A 138 7.80 -4.30 -1.92
N LEU A 139 7.52 -3.27 -2.73
CA LEU A 139 6.36 -3.28 -3.62
C LEU A 139 6.50 -4.31 -4.75
N LEU A 140 7.70 -4.48 -5.32
CA LEU A 140 7.96 -5.54 -6.31
C LEU A 140 7.81 -6.94 -5.70
N GLU A 141 8.29 -7.15 -4.47
CA GLU A 141 8.04 -8.40 -3.74
C GLU A 141 6.54 -8.62 -3.52
N ALA A 142 5.81 -7.59 -3.10
CA ALA A 142 4.38 -7.67 -2.93
C ALA A 142 3.67 -8.06 -4.23
N ILE A 143 4.04 -7.46 -5.37
CA ILE A 143 3.49 -7.82 -6.68
C ILE A 143 3.85 -9.27 -7.05
N LYS A 144 5.12 -9.66 -6.90
CA LYS A 144 5.61 -11.02 -7.17
C LYS A 144 4.83 -12.06 -6.37
N TYR A 145 4.55 -11.78 -5.10
CA TYR A 145 3.79 -12.65 -4.22
C TYR A 145 2.29 -12.34 -4.20
N ARG A 146 1.77 -11.63 -5.21
CA ARG A 146 0.33 -11.40 -5.43
C ARG A 146 -0.36 -10.75 -4.23
N GLY A 147 0.30 -9.81 -3.56
CA GLY A 147 -0.23 -9.03 -2.43
C GLY A 147 -0.24 -9.75 -1.09
N SER A 148 -0.79 -9.08 -0.06
CA SER A 148 -0.86 -9.59 1.32
C SER A 148 -2.33 -9.86 1.69
N SER A 149 -2.69 -11.12 1.92
CA SER A 149 -4.06 -11.54 2.28
C SER A 149 -4.33 -11.51 3.79
N VAL A 150 -3.81 -10.50 4.49
CA VAL A 150 -3.89 -10.40 5.96
C VAL A 150 -5.33 -10.34 6.46
N ASP A 151 -6.21 -9.68 5.69
CA ASP A 151 -7.65 -9.62 5.95
C ASP A 151 -8.42 -10.34 4.83
N ALA A 152 -9.20 -9.58 4.04
CA ALA A 152 -10.04 -10.11 2.99
C ALA A 152 -9.37 -10.10 1.61
N TYR A 153 -8.18 -9.54 1.44
CA TYR A 153 -7.61 -9.34 0.11
C TYR A 153 -7.42 -10.66 -0.66
N VAL A 154 -7.81 -10.66 -1.93
CA VAL A 154 -7.52 -11.69 -2.95
C VAL A 154 -7.23 -11.00 -4.27
N ASP A 155 -6.51 -11.68 -5.16
CA ASP A 155 -6.33 -11.18 -6.53
C ASP A 155 -7.57 -11.41 -7.41
N THR A 156 -7.47 -11.01 -8.68
CA THR A 156 -8.58 -11.05 -9.63
C THR A 156 -9.08 -12.45 -9.99
N GLN A 157 -8.34 -13.51 -9.63
CA GLN A 157 -8.79 -14.90 -9.76
C GLN A 157 -9.37 -15.45 -8.45
N GLY A 158 -9.54 -14.60 -7.42
CA GLY A 158 -10.02 -15.00 -6.10
C GLY A 158 -8.99 -15.76 -5.26
N LYS A 159 -7.71 -15.76 -5.68
CA LYS A 159 -6.64 -16.46 -4.97
C LYS A 159 -5.99 -15.54 -3.91
N LYS A 160 -5.54 -16.13 -2.81
CA LYS A 160 -4.81 -15.40 -1.76
C LYS A 160 -3.40 -15.01 -2.24
N GLY A 161 -2.93 -13.89 -1.74
CA GLY A 161 -1.55 -13.44 -1.86
C GLY A 161 -0.64 -14.11 -0.84
N GLY A 162 0.63 -14.28 -1.19
CA GLY A 162 1.67 -14.91 -0.36
C GLY A 162 2.60 -13.92 0.35
N MET A 163 2.42 -12.60 0.18
CA MET A 163 3.30 -11.61 0.82
C MET A 163 3.13 -11.57 2.34
N GLU A 164 1.95 -11.96 2.86
CA GLU A 164 1.66 -11.98 4.30
C GLU A 164 2.66 -12.81 5.11
N GLN A 165 3.09 -13.96 4.56
CA GLN A 165 4.04 -14.88 5.21
C GLN A 165 5.46 -14.31 5.26
N ARG A 166 5.70 -13.21 4.54
CA ARG A 166 7.01 -12.57 4.39
C ARG A 166 7.12 -11.28 5.20
N LEU A 167 6.02 -10.83 5.80
CA LEU A 167 5.98 -9.63 6.62
C LEU A 167 6.89 -9.78 7.85
N LYS A 168 7.76 -8.80 8.04
CA LYS A 168 8.78 -8.79 9.08
C LYS A 168 8.29 -8.10 10.35
N VAL A 169 7.38 -7.14 10.23
CA VAL A 169 6.87 -6.37 11.37
C VAL A 169 5.35 -6.26 11.41
N TYR A 170 4.68 -6.05 10.27
CA TYR A 170 3.24 -5.80 10.27
C TYR A 170 2.46 -6.98 10.86
N GLY A 171 1.57 -6.71 11.83
CA GLY A 171 0.76 -7.75 12.48
C GLY A 171 1.54 -8.66 13.44
N ARG A 172 2.80 -8.30 13.77
CA ARG A 172 3.71 -9.15 14.58
C ARG A 172 4.11 -8.50 15.90
N ALA A 173 3.33 -7.56 16.40
CA ALA A 173 3.53 -6.96 17.72
C ALA A 173 3.63 -8.05 18.80
N GLY A 174 4.57 -7.88 19.74
CA GLY A 174 4.84 -8.87 20.79
C GLY A 174 5.63 -10.10 20.34
N GLN A 175 5.95 -10.26 19.05
CA GLN A 175 6.82 -11.33 18.58
C GLN A 175 8.29 -10.90 18.53
N SER A 176 9.22 -11.85 18.53
CA SER A 176 10.65 -11.57 18.34
C SER A 176 10.96 -11.04 16.93
N CYS A 177 11.71 -9.95 16.88
CA CYS A 177 12.25 -9.39 15.64
C CYS A 177 13.16 -10.41 14.94
N GLN A 178 12.94 -10.64 13.64
CA GLN A 178 13.72 -11.61 12.88
C GLN A 178 15.19 -11.20 12.66
N ASN A 179 15.53 -9.93 12.85
CA ASN A 179 16.91 -9.45 12.69
C ASN A 179 17.72 -9.49 13.99
N CYS A 180 17.07 -9.34 15.16
CA CYS A 180 17.81 -9.11 16.42
C CYS A 180 17.20 -9.77 17.68
N GLY A 181 16.08 -10.48 17.55
CA GLY A 181 15.41 -11.17 18.66
C GLY A 181 14.58 -10.29 19.59
N THR A 182 14.81 -8.97 19.64
CA THR A 182 14.05 -8.03 20.49
C THR A 182 12.56 -8.07 20.15
N LEU A 183 11.71 -8.02 21.17
CA LEU A 183 10.26 -7.98 21.00
C LEU A 183 9.83 -6.74 20.20
N LEU A 184 9.03 -6.98 19.17
CA LEU A 184 8.41 -5.94 18.36
C LEU A 184 7.38 -5.18 19.20
N LYS A 185 7.42 -3.85 19.10
CA LYS A 185 6.48 -2.96 19.78
C LYS A 185 5.43 -2.47 18.80
N GLU A 186 4.24 -2.17 19.33
CA GLU A 186 3.19 -1.50 18.58
C GLU A 186 2.96 -0.09 19.14
N MET A 187 2.61 0.83 18.26
CA MET A 187 2.10 2.15 18.59
C MET A 187 1.00 2.56 17.61
N LYS A 188 0.19 3.54 18.00
CA LYS A 188 -0.78 4.18 17.09
C LYS A 188 -0.15 5.45 16.51
N LEU A 189 0.05 5.47 15.19
CA LEU A 189 0.64 6.60 14.48
C LEU A 189 -0.28 7.06 13.35
N ALA A 190 -0.70 8.33 13.39
CA ALA A 190 -1.71 8.90 12.48
C ALA A 190 -2.99 8.04 12.39
N GLY A 191 -3.48 7.57 13.55
CA GLY A 191 -4.70 6.75 13.62
C GLY A 191 -4.55 5.31 13.12
N ARG A 192 -3.31 4.84 12.87
CA ARG A 192 -3.03 3.51 12.32
C ARG A 192 -2.06 2.73 13.21
N GLY A 193 -2.41 1.49 13.55
CA GLY A 193 -1.51 0.55 14.24
C GLY A 193 -0.21 0.38 13.45
N THR A 194 0.91 0.52 14.16
CA THR A 194 2.26 0.57 13.59
C THR A 194 3.18 -0.27 14.46
N THR A 195 3.58 -1.42 13.94
CA THR A 195 4.56 -2.32 14.57
C THR A 195 5.97 -1.97 14.10
N TYR A 196 6.93 -1.99 15.01
CA TYR A 196 8.33 -1.70 14.72
C TYR A 196 9.27 -2.41 15.70
N CYS A 197 10.54 -2.53 15.33
CA CYS A 197 11.59 -3.04 16.21
C CYS A 197 12.32 -1.88 16.91
N PRO A 198 12.26 -1.74 18.24
CA PRO A 198 12.90 -0.62 18.94
C PRO A 198 14.43 -0.68 18.93
N LYS A 199 15.02 -1.83 18.59
CA LYS A 199 16.48 -2.00 18.48
C LYS A 199 17.00 -1.77 17.07
N CYS A 200 16.29 -2.26 16.05
CA CYS A 200 16.71 -2.16 14.66
C CYS A 200 16.34 -0.82 14.01
N GLN A 201 15.33 -0.11 14.52
CA GLN A 201 14.83 1.11 13.90
C GLN A 201 15.12 2.34 14.78
N LYS A 202 15.80 3.33 14.20
CA LYS A 202 16.25 4.57 14.88
C LYS A 202 15.78 5.84 14.16
#